data_AF-A0A7C6GIH1-F1
#
_entry.id   AF-A0A7C6GIH1-F1
#
_cell.length_a   1.000
_cell.length_b   1.000
_cell.length_c   1.000
_cell.angle_alpha   90.00
_cell.angle_beta   90.00
_cell.angle_gamma   90.00
#
_symmetry.space_group_name_H-M   'P 1'
#
loop_
_entity.id
_entity.type
_entity.pdbx_description
1 polymer ?
#
loop_
_entity_poly.entity_id
_entity_poly.type
_entity_poly.pdbx_seq_one_letter_code
_entity_poly.pdbx_strand_id
1 'polypeptide(L)'
;MRELSLHILDIAQNSIAASASLVGISIDEKPAEDLLRIIITDNGRGIPQSMLKQITDPFYTTRKTREVGLGLSLFAQAAQRAGGDLVVKSTVGVGTEVTATFIYHHLDRAPIGDIAGTLHGLILMNPEIDIIYQHTYEDSIFTLDTRDIKAELGGVPINHQAVTMWLRKFITQGLEDLYGGE
;
A
#
# COMPACT_ATOMS: atom_id res chain seq x y z
N MET A 1 2.33 13.76 -13.04
CA MET A 1 1.44 13.59 -11.86
C MET A 1 1.95 12.36 -11.13
N ARG A 2 2.16 12.41 -9.81
CA ARG A 2 2.55 11.20 -9.06
C ARG A 2 1.34 10.27 -8.97
N GLU A 3 1.56 8.98 -9.19
CA GLU A 3 0.53 7.94 -9.08
C GLU A 3 0.29 7.56 -7.61
N LEU A 4 -0.92 7.07 -7.29
CA LEU A 4 -1.24 6.62 -5.92
C LEU A 4 -0.43 5.36 -5.53
N SER A 5 -0.06 4.52 -6.49
CA SER A 5 0.84 3.37 -6.33
C SER A 5 2.15 3.74 -5.64
N LEU A 6 2.72 4.90 -5.95
CA LEU A 6 3.96 5.40 -5.34
C LEU A 6 3.75 5.83 -3.89
N HIS A 7 2.58 6.39 -3.56
CA HIS A 7 2.23 6.67 -2.17
C HIS A 7 2.06 5.37 -1.37
N ILE A 8 1.42 4.35 -1.96
CA ILE A 8 1.31 3.02 -1.34
C ILE A 8 2.70 2.43 -1.08
N LEU A 9 3.61 2.52 -2.06
CA LEU A 9 5.00 2.07 -1.91
C LEU A 9 5.70 2.79 -0.75
N ASP A 10 5.60 4.11 -0.67
CA ASP A 10 6.22 4.90 0.38
C ASP A 10 5.69 4.51 1.78
N ILE A 11 4.38 4.30 1.92
CA ILE A 11 3.78 3.90 3.21
C ILE A 11 4.18 2.46 3.57
N ALA A 12 4.15 1.52 2.63
CA ALA A 12 4.59 0.15 2.86
C ALA A 12 6.08 0.08 3.27
N GLN A 13 6.94 0.90 2.67
CA GLN A 13 8.34 1.02 3.09
C GLN A 13 8.49 1.58 4.51
N ASN A 14 7.59 2.50 4.93
CA ASN A 14 7.59 2.97 6.31
C ASN A 14 7.20 1.87 7.30
N SER A 15 6.25 1.01 6.94
CA SER A 15 5.90 -0.18 7.73
C SER A 15 7.08 -1.14 7.88
N ILE A 16 7.81 -1.43 6.79
CA ILE A 16 9.03 -2.26 6.83
C ILE A 16 10.11 -1.62 7.71
N ALA A 17 10.33 -0.31 7.57
CA ALA A 17 11.26 0.43 8.42
C ALA A 17 10.83 0.48 9.90
N ALA A 18 9.54 0.28 10.19
CA ALA A 18 8.99 0.13 11.54
C ALA A 18 9.09 -1.32 12.06
N SER A 19 9.86 -2.18 11.38
CA SER A 19 10.09 -3.59 11.73
C SER A 19 8.83 -4.44 11.67
N ALA A 20 7.88 -4.10 10.80
CA ALA A 20 6.76 -4.98 10.48
C ALA A 20 7.27 -6.27 9.82
N SER A 21 6.68 -7.41 10.19
CA SER A 21 6.84 -8.68 9.49
C SER A 21 5.69 -8.98 8.52
N LEU A 22 4.57 -8.27 8.67
CA LEU A 22 3.39 -8.39 7.83
C LEU A 22 2.89 -6.98 7.46
N VAL A 23 2.65 -6.76 6.16
CA VAL A 23 2.02 -5.55 5.64
C VAL A 23 0.79 -5.93 4.82
N GLY A 24 -0.36 -5.37 5.21
CA GLY A 24 -1.62 -5.47 4.48
C GLY A 24 -1.85 -4.22 3.64
N ILE A 25 -2.27 -4.39 2.40
CA ILE A 25 -2.62 -3.31 1.48
C ILE A 25 -4.00 -3.63 0.90
N SER A 26 -4.96 -2.74 1.09
CA SER A 26 -6.31 -2.87 0.54
C SER A 26 -6.66 -1.64 -0.30
N ILE A 27 -7.18 -1.87 -1.50
CA ILE A 27 -7.76 -0.85 -2.37
C ILE A 27 -9.21 -1.21 -2.61
N ASP A 28 -10.11 -0.27 -2.33
CA ASP A 28 -11.54 -0.40 -2.55
C ASP A 28 -12.02 0.72 -3.47
N GLU A 29 -12.33 0.35 -4.70
CA GLU A 29 -12.88 1.21 -5.73
C GLU A 29 -14.38 0.97 -5.85
N LYS A 30 -15.16 1.98 -5.44
CA LYS A 30 -16.62 2.02 -5.57
C LYS A 30 -17.02 3.21 -6.45
N PRO A 31 -16.79 3.18 -7.78
CA PRO A 31 -17.25 4.23 -8.69
C PRO A 31 -18.72 4.61 -8.48
N ALA A 32 -19.62 3.64 -8.29
CA ALA A 32 -21.04 3.89 -8.05
C ALA A 32 -21.33 4.71 -6.78
N GLU A 33 -20.47 4.61 -5.77
CA GLU A 33 -20.53 5.39 -4.51
C GLU A 33 -19.62 6.63 -4.54
N ASP A 34 -18.97 6.89 -5.68
CA ASP A 34 -17.97 7.93 -5.88
C ASP A 34 -16.82 7.88 -4.86
N LEU A 35 -16.41 6.67 -4.46
CA LEU A 35 -15.41 6.43 -3.42
C LEU A 35 -14.22 5.62 -3.94
N LEU A 36 -13.01 6.10 -3.64
CA LEU A 36 -11.80 5.28 -3.61
C LEU A 36 -11.25 5.29 -2.19
N ARG A 37 -10.97 4.11 -1.64
CA ARG A 37 -10.34 3.95 -0.33
C ARG A 37 -9.10 3.09 -0.45
N ILE A 38 -8.02 3.52 0.18
CA ILE A 38 -6.75 2.81 0.25
C ILE A 38 -6.38 2.64 1.72
N ILE A 39 -6.15 1.41 2.15
CA ILE A 39 -5.80 1.07 3.53
C ILE A 39 -4.45 0.35 3.52
N ILE A 40 -3.49 0.82 4.31
CA ILE A 40 -2.23 0.13 4.56
C ILE A 40 -2.14 -0.18 6.06
N THR A 41 -2.00 -1.45 6.39
CA THR A 41 -1.86 -1.93 7.78
C THR A 41 -0.52 -2.61 7.97
N ASP A 42 0.08 -2.47 9.14
CA ASP A 42 1.28 -3.22 9.51
C ASP A 42 1.24 -3.69 10.96
N ASN A 43 2.04 -4.70 11.27
CA ASN A 43 2.28 -5.20 12.62
C ASN A 43 3.62 -4.74 13.20
N GLY A 44 4.12 -3.59 12.76
CA GLY A 44 5.39 -3.03 13.22
C GLY A 44 5.30 -2.48 14.64
N ARG A 45 6.35 -1.77 15.06
CA ARG A 45 6.46 -1.21 16.43
C ARG A 45 5.38 -0.18 16.82
N GLY A 46 4.59 0.29 15.87
CA GLY A 46 3.60 1.35 16.07
C GLY A 46 4.20 2.74 16.32
N ILE A 47 3.33 3.73 16.50
CA ILE A 47 3.64 5.16 16.63
C ILE A 47 3.05 5.66 17.96
N PRO A 48 3.88 6.17 18.89
CA PRO A 48 3.42 6.88 20.07
C PRO A 48 2.41 7.99 19.78
N GLN A 49 1.38 8.10 20.60
CA GLN A 49 0.30 9.10 20.49
C GLN A 49 0.83 10.54 20.45
N SER A 50 1.94 10.83 21.13
CA SER A 50 2.60 12.14 21.10
C SER A 50 3.11 12.53 19.71
N MET A 51 3.46 11.56 18.86
CA MET A 51 3.96 11.79 17.50
C MET A 51 2.86 11.75 16.45
N LEU A 52 1.71 11.12 16.72
CA LEU A 52 0.60 11.02 15.75
C LEU A 52 0.09 12.40 15.28
N LYS A 53 0.11 13.41 16.16
CA LYS A 53 -0.29 14.78 15.78
C LYS A 53 0.72 15.48 14.87
N GLN A 54 1.94 14.97 14.80
CA GLN A 54 3.07 15.58 14.10
C GLN A 54 3.40 14.84 12.81
N ILE A 55 3.09 13.55 12.68
CA ILE A 55 3.48 12.75 11.50
C ILE A 55 2.79 13.19 10.20
N THR A 56 1.66 13.88 10.28
CA THR A 56 0.98 14.48 9.12
C THR A 56 1.53 15.86 8.76
N ASP A 57 2.40 16.45 9.58
CA ASP A 57 3.10 17.68 9.27
C ASP A 57 4.20 17.38 8.21
N PRO A 58 4.17 18.05 7.04
CA PRO A 58 5.12 17.81 5.96
C PRO A 58 6.60 18.02 6.34
N PHE A 59 6.90 18.72 7.42
CA PHE A 59 8.27 18.98 7.86
C PHE A 59 8.72 18.10 9.03
N TYR A 60 7.84 17.25 9.57
CA TYR A 60 8.16 16.38 10.68
C TYR A 60 8.73 15.04 10.21
N THR A 61 9.97 14.72 10.61
CA THR A 61 10.59 13.41 10.36
C THR A 61 11.47 12.98 11.52
N THR A 62 11.49 11.68 11.81
CA THR A 62 12.38 11.09 12.82
C THR A 62 13.69 10.54 12.23
N ARG A 63 13.91 10.65 10.90
CA ARG A 63 15.10 10.13 10.21
C ARG A 63 16.19 11.22 10.10
N LYS A 64 17.45 10.87 10.43
CA LYS A 64 18.60 11.80 10.41
C LYS A 64 19.36 11.88 9.07
N THR A 65 19.16 10.92 8.15
CA THR A 65 20.07 10.73 7.01
C THR A 65 19.40 10.63 5.63
N ARG A 66 18.07 10.75 5.53
CA ARG A 66 17.39 10.93 4.24
C ARG A 66 16.19 11.87 4.36
N GLU A 67 16.28 12.94 3.57
CA GLU A 67 15.23 13.74 2.93
C GLU A 67 13.81 13.53 3.46
N VAL A 68 13.31 14.54 4.19
CA VAL A 68 11.93 14.91 4.52
C VAL A 68 10.90 13.76 4.55
N GLY A 69 10.24 13.56 5.71
CA GLY A 69 9.18 12.56 5.95
C GLY A 69 7.89 12.81 5.17
N LEU A 70 7.99 12.95 3.85
CA LEU A 70 6.95 13.44 2.97
C LEU A 70 5.93 12.39 2.55
N GLY A 71 6.22 11.09 2.71
CA GLY A 71 5.34 10.03 2.19
C GLY A 71 3.89 10.18 2.69
N LEU A 72 3.73 10.35 4.01
CA LEU A 72 2.41 10.49 4.63
C LEU A 72 1.76 11.84 4.34
N SER A 73 2.52 12.93 4.42
CA SER A 73 2.00 14.28 4.20
C SER A 73 1.65 14.55 2.73
N LEU A 74 2.39 13.98 1.77
CA LEU A 74 2.04 14.06 0.36
C LEU A 74 0.83 13.20 0.03
N PHE A 75 0.69 12.03 0.66
CA PHE A 75 -0.50 11.20 0.47
C PHE A 75 -1.75 11.88 1.04
N ALA A 76 -1.63 12.51 2.21
CA ALA A 76 -2.68 13.33 2.80
C ALA A 76 -3.07 14.51 1.90
N GLN A 77 -2.09 15.23 1.34
CA GLN A 77 -2.35 16.30 0.38
C GLN A 77 -3.02 15.80 -0.91
N ALA A 78 -2.63 14.62 -1.41
CA ALA A 78 -3.27 14.02 -2.57
C ALA A 78 -4.74 13.66 -2.29
N ALA A 79 -5.03 13.08 -1.12
CA ALA A 79 -6.38 12.78 -0.67
C ALA A 79 -7.24 14.05 -0.51
N GLN A 80 -6.72 15.06 0.19
CA GLN A 80 -7.41 16.34 0.42
C GLN A 80 -7.70 17.09 -0.88
N ARG A 81 -6.75 17.11 -1.82
CA ARG A 81 -6.96 17.72 -3.15
C ARG A 81 -8.04 17.02 -3.96
N ALA A 82 -8.29 15.75 -3.70
CA ALA A 82 -9.33 14.95 -4.34
C ALA A 82 -10.63 14.88 -3.50
N GLY A 83 -10.82 15.81 -2.56
CA GLY A 83 -12.02 15.90 -1.73
C GLY A 83 -12.17 14.80 -0.67
N GLY A 84 -11.10 14.04 -0.39
CA GLY A 84 -11.08 13.03 0.66
C GLY A 84 -10.16 13.40 1.82
N ASP A 85 -9.74 12.40 2.60
CA ASP A 85 -8.93 12.59 3.81
C ASP A 85 -7.98 11.41 4.06
N LEU A 86 -6.99 11.63 4.93
CA LEU A 86 -6.05 10.61 5.39
C LEU A 86 -6.06 10.50 6.93
N VAL A 87 -6.36 9.32 7.43
CA VAL A 87 -6.42 8.99 8.86
C VAL A 87 -5.34 7.97 9.20
N VAL A 88 -4.62 8.20 10.31
CA VAL A 88 -3.66 7.25 10.86
C VAL A 88 -4.08 6.82 12.26
N LYS A 89 -4.17 5.51 12.47
CA LYS A 89 -4.36 4.89 13.77
C LYS A 89 -3.15 4.02 14.08
N SER A 90 -2.59 4.15 15.28
CA SER A 90 -1.42 3.36 15.66
C SER A 90 -1.39 3.10 17.14
N THR A 91 -0.94 1.90 17.51
CA THR A 91 -0.72 1.49 18.90
C THR A 91 0.68 0.92 19.04
N VAL A 92 1.44 1.44 20.00
CA VAL A 92 2.82 1.01 20.26
C VAL A 92 2.86 -0.49 20.58
N GLY A 93 3.72 -1.21 19.88
CA GLY A 93 3.87 -2.67 20.00
C GLY A 93 2.79 -3.50 19.31
N VAL A 94 1.81 -2.87 18.65
CA VAL A 94 0.73 -3.57 17.92
C VAL A 94 0.86 -3.35 16.42
N GLY A 95 1.03 -2.10 15.97
CA GLY A 95 1.06 -1.79 14.55
C GLY A 95 0.45 -0.44 14.19
N THR A 96 0.32 -0.20 12.89
CA THR A 96 -0.23 1.04 12.32
C THR A 96 -1.21 0.74 11.20
N GLU A 97 -2.27 1.52 11.11
CA GLU A 97 -3.24 1.56 10.01
C GLU A 97 -3.25 2.98 9.44
N VAL A 98 -3.02 3.10 8.14
CA VAL A 98 -3.14 4.33 7.36
C VAL A 98 -4.31 4.14 6.40
N THR A 99 -5.33 4.98 6.51
CA THR A 99 -6.50 4.96 5.62
C THR A 99 -6.57 6.27 4.86
N ALA A 100 -6.46 6.22 3.53
CA ALA A 100 -6.70 7.35 2.65
C ALA A 100 -8.01 7.14 1.89
N THR A 101 -8.78 8.21 1.74
CA THR A 101 -10.04 8.24 1.00
C THR A 101 -9.98 9.34 -0.06
N PHE A 102 -10.69 9.14 -1.17
CA PHE A 102 -10.75 10.05 -2.30
C PHE A 102 -12.17 10.01 -2.89
N ILE A 103 -12.62 11.13 -3.45
CA ILE A 103 -13.78 11.13 -4.34
C ILE A 103 -13.34 10.52 -5.67
N TYR A 104 -13.99 9.44 -6.11
CA TYR A 104 -13.54 8.61 -7.23
C TYR A 104 -13.51 9.36 -8.57
N HIS A 105 -14.47 10.22 -8.84
CA HIS A 105 -14.56 10.98 -10.09
C HIS A 105 -13.97 12.39 -10.00
N HIS A 106 -13.26 12.71 -8.90
CA HIS A 106 -12.67 14.04 -8.74
C HIS A 106 -11.56 14.32 -9.77
N LEU A 107 -11.57 15.50 -10.39
CA LEU A 107 -10.61 15.89 -11.44
C LEU A 107 -9.15 15.84 -10.98
N ASP A 108 -8.88 16.25 -9.73
CA ASP A 108 -7.53 16.23 -9.15
C ASP A 108 -7.11 14.86 -8.58
N ARG A 109 -7.97 13.84 -8.61
CA ARG A 109 -7.58 12.52 -8.13
C ARG A 109 -6.51 11.94 -9.04
N ALA A 110 -5.35 11.64 -8.45
CA ALA A 110 -4.28 10.97 -9.17
C ALA A 110 -4.72 9.56 -9.62
N PRO A 111 -4.23 9.08 -10.77
CA PRO A 111 -4.47 7.71 -11.19
C PRO A 111 -3.86 6.73 -10.18
N ILE A 112 -4.46 5.54 -10.09
CA ILE A 112 -3.96 4.45 -9.24
C ILE A 112 -2.52 4.09 -9.61
N GLY A 113 -2.24 3.94 -10.91
CA GLY A 113 -0.90 3.68 -11.42
C GLY A 113 -0.48 2.22 -11.39
N ASP A 114 0.83 1.96 -11.46
CA ASP A 114 1.38 0.59 -11.57
C ASP A 114 1.41 -0.15 -10.22
N ILE A 115 0.25 -0.65 -9.78
CA ILE A 115 0.15 -1.45 -8.55
C ILE A 115 0.91 -2.76 -8.68
N ALA A 116 0.81 -3.45 -9.82
CA ALA A 116 1.47 -4.72 -9.98
C ALA A 116 3.01 -4.59 -9.95
N GLY A 117 3.57 -3.50 -10.48
CA GLY A 117 4.98 -3.17 -10.32
C GLY A 117 5.36 -2.82 -8.88
N THR A 118 4.50 -2.09 -8.18
CA THR A 118 4.66 -1.73 -6.76
C THR A 118 4.72 -2.97 -5.87
N LEU A 119 3.74 -3.87 -5.99
CA LEU A 119 3.69 -5.12 -5.23
C LEU A 119 4.86 -6.03 -5.58
N HIS A 120 5.17 -6.19 -6.87
CA HIS A 120 6.31 -6.99 -7.31
C HIS A 120 7.63 -6.46 -6.75
N GLY A 121 7.85 -5.14 -6.77
CA GLY A 121 9.04 -4.52 -6.20
C GLY A 121 9.15 -4.69 -4.69
N LEU A 122 8.03 -4.52 -3.96
CA LEU A 122 7.97 -4.74 -2.51
C LEU A 122 8.36 -6.19 -2.16
N ILE A 123 7.79 -7.17 -2.85
CA ILE A 123 8.01 -8.60 -2.58
C ILE A 123 9.45 -9.01 -2.94
N LEU A 124 9.95 -8.58 -4.09
CA LEU A 124 11.30 -8.88 -4.54
C LEU A 124 12.36 -8.36 -3.56
N MET A 125 12.19 -7.12 -3.08
CA MET A 125 13.16 -6.45 -2.23
C MET A 125 13.08 -6.88 -0.76
N ASN A 126 11.96 -7.48 -0.34
CA ASN A 126 11.70 -7.82 1.07
C ASN A 126 11.12 -9.24 1.19
N PRO A 127 11.85 -10.30 0.76
CA PRO A 127 11.32 -11.66 0.68
C PRO A 127 10.89 -12.25 2.03
N GLU A 128 11.49 -11.78 3.13
CA GLU A 128 11.17 -12.21 4.49
C GLU A 128 9.88 -11.57 5.04
N ILE A 129 9.41 -10.49 4.42
CA ILE A 129 8.18 -9.79 4.83
C ILE A 129 7.00 -10.44 4.13
N ASP A 130 5.91 -10.62 4.86
CA ASP A 130 4.64 -11.08 4.31
C ASP A 130 3.84 -9.88 3.81
N ILE A 131 3.33 -9.98 2.59
CA ILE A 131 2.45 -8.99 1.97
C ILE A 131 1.09 -9.65 1.71
N ILE A 132 0.04 -9.02 2.24
CA ILE A 132 -1.35 -9.33 1.91
C ILE A 132 -1.90 -8.17 1.11
N TYR A 133 -2.47 -8.46 -0.05
CA TYR A 133 -3.08 -7.48 -0.92
C TYR A 133 -4.50 -7.87 -1.27
N GLN A 134 -5.40 -6.90 -1.23
CA GLN A 134 -6.77 -7.03 -1.71
C GLN A 134 -7.15 -5.80 -2.53
N HIS A 135 -7.68 -6.01 -3.73
CA HIS A 135 -8.25 -4.96 -4.56
C HIS A 135 -9.69 -5.30 -4.87
N THR A 136 -10.59 -4.41 -4.55
CA THR A 136 -12.01 -4.51 -4.88
C THR A 136 -12.35 -3.42 -5.89
N TYR A 137 -13.02 -3.80 -6.98
CA TYR A 137 -13.59 -2.89 -7.96
C TYR A 137 -15.07 -3.26 -8.12
N GLU A 138 -15.95 -2.41 -7.60
CA GLU A 138 -17.37 -2.74 -7.42
C GLU A 138 -17.52 -4.10 -6.72
N ASP A 139 -18.05 -5.13 -7.39
CA ASP A 139 -18.26 -6.47 -6.84
C ASP A 139 -17.10 -7.44 -7.12
N SER A 140 -16.16 -7.06 -7.99
CA SER A 140 -14.99 -7.87 -8.35
C SER A 140 -13.89 -7.73 -7.30
N ILE A 141 -13.18 -8.82 -7.03
CA ILE A 141 -12.10 -8.84 -6.05
C ILE A 141 -10.89 -9.62 -6.58
N PHE A 142 -9.70 -9.04 -6.41
CA PHE A 142 -8.42 -9.69 -6.60
C PHE A 142 -7.66 -9.71 -5.28
N THR A 143 -7.09 -10.86 -4.94
CA THR A 143 -6.34 -11.06 -3.69
C THR A 143 -4.99 -11.72 -3.94
N LEU A 144 -4.02 -11.36 -3.13
CA LEU A 144 -2.68 -11.94 -3.11
C LEU A 144 -2.22 -12.07 -1.66
N ASP A 145 -1.81 -13.26 -1.23
CA ASP A 145 -1.15 -13.49 0.05
C ASP A 145 0.19 -14.18 -0.19
N THR A 146 1.29 -13.52 0.14
CA THR A 146 2.61 -14.10 -0.07
C THR A 146 2.88 -15.32 0.81
N ARG A 147 2.16 -15.50 1.92
CA ARG A 147 2.33 -16.66 2.81
C ARG A 147 1.87 -17.94 2.12
N ASP A 148 0.74 -17.86 1.42
CA ASP A 148 0.20 -18.97 0.64
C ASP A 148 1.16 -19.31 -0.51
N ILE A 149 1.65 -18.30 -1.22
CA ILE A 149 2.66 -18.48 -2.29
C ILE A 149 3.94 -19.12 -1.73
N LYS A 150 4.49 -18.61 -0.62
CA LYS A 150 5.69 -19.16 0.01
C LYS A 150 5.50 -20.61 0.43
N ALA A 151 4.31 -20.99 0.91
CA ALA A 151 3.98 -22.36 1.27
C ALA A 151 3.96 -23.29 0.04
N GLU A 152 3.40 -22.84 -1.08
CA GLU A 152 3.36 -23.59 -2.34
C GLU A 152 4.73 -23.77 -3.00
N LEU A 153 5.64 -22.80 -2.81
CA LEU A 153 6.99 -22.83 -3.38
C LEU A 153 7.90 -23.93 -2.80
N GLY A 154 7.50 -24.59 -1.70
CA GLY A 154 8.22 -25.76 -1.17
C GLY A 154 9.69 -25.48 -0.81
N GLY A 155 9.99 -24.25 -0.36
CA GLY A 155 11.35 -23.82 0.00
C GLY A 155 12.12 -23.08 -1.09
N VAL A 156 11.56 -22.93 -2.30
CA VAL A 156 12.12 -22.00 -3.29
C VAL A 156 11.87 -20.56 -2.82
N PRO A 157 12.90 -19.69 -2.73
CA PRO A 157 12.71 -18.31 -2.32
C PRO A 157 11.75 -17.54 -3.25
N ILE A 158 10.85 -16.74 -2.67
CA ILE A 158 9.86 -15.96 -3.43
C ILE A 158 10.50 -14.92 -4.37
N ASN A 159 11.74 -14.51 -4.08
CA ASN A 159 12.53 -13.60 -4.90
C ASN A 159 13.39 -14.31 -5.96
N HIS A 160 13.26 -15.63 -6.13
CA HIS A 160 13.92 -16.38 -7.20
C HIS A 160 13.43 -15.91 -8.58
N GLN A 161 14.34 -15.75 -9.55
CA GLN A 161 14.06 -15.12 -10.86
C GLN A 161 12.81 -15.69 -11.57
N ALA A 162 12.66 -17.02 -11.60
CA ALA A 162 11.50 -17.64 -12.25
C ALA A 162 10.17 -17.32 -11.52
N VAL A 163 10.23 -17.27 -10.18
CA VAL A 163 9.06 -16.97 -9.33
C VAL A 163 8.67 -15.51 -9.49
N THR A 164 9.62 -14.59 -9.54
CA THR A 164 9.34 -13.15 -9.66
C THR A 164 8.77 -12.79 -11.04
N MET A 165 9.28 -13.41 -12.10
CA MET A 165 8.68 -13.28 -13.44
C MET A 165 7.25 -13.79 -13.49
N TRP A 166 6.96 -14.92 -12.85
CA TRP A 166 5.61 -15.46 -12.73
C TRP A 166 4.72 -14.53 -11.89
N LEU A 167 5.20 -14.09 -10.72
CA LEU A 167 4.47 -13.23 -9.79
C LEU A 167 4.05 -11.91 -10.44
N ARG A 168 4.95 -11.27 -11.20
CA ARG A 168 4.61 -10.04 -11.94
C ARG A 168 3.44 -10.29 -12.91
N LYS A 169 3.47 -11.39 -13.65
CA LYS A 169 2.41 -11.75 -14.60
C LYS A 169 1.10 -12.10 -13.89
N PHE A 170 1.18 -12.89 -12.82
CA PHE A 170 0.03 -13.26 -11.99
C PHE A 170 -0.70 -12.02 -11.46
N ILE A 171 0.04 -11.07 -10.88
CA ILE A 171 -0.55 -9.84 -10.34
C ILE A 171 -1.11 -8.96 -11.47
N THR A 172 -0.39 -8.81 -12.59
CA THR A 172 -0.90 -8.05 -13.75
C THR A 172 -2.22 -8.62 -14.26
N GLN A 173 -2.28 -9.93 -14.53
CA GLN A 173 -3.48 -10.58 -15.03
C GLN A 173 -4.65 -10.45 -14.04
N GLY A 174 -4.40 -10.69 -12.75
CA GLY A 174 -5.45 -10.57 -11.74
C GLY A 174 -6.01 -9.15 -11.60
N LEU A 175 -5.19 -8.11 -11.81
CA LEU A 175 -5.66 -6.73 -11.88
C LEU A 175 -6.39 -6.41 -13.20
N GLU A 176 -6.01 -7.01 -14.32
CA GLU A 176 -6.75 -6.86 -15.60
C GLU A 176 -8.14 -7.51 -15.51
N ASP A 177 -8.21 -8.72 -14.96
CA ASP A 177 -9.46 -9.46 -14.75
C ASP A 177 -10.40 -8.73 -13.77
N LEU A 178 -9.84 -8.02 -12.78
CA LEU A 178 -10.59 -7.22 -11.81
C LEU A 178 -11.51 -6.19 -12.49
N TYR A 179 -11.04 -5.56 -13.57
CA TYR A 179 -11.79 -4.54 -14.32
C TYR A 179 -12.64 -5.15 -15.46
N GLY A 180 -12.83 -6.47 -15.47
CA GLY A 180 -13.69 -7.17 -16.42
C GLY A 180 -12.95 -7.92 -17.55
N GLY A 181 -11.61 -7.86 -17.60
CA GLY A 181 -10.79 -8.52 -18.62
C GLY A 181 -11.09 -8.07 -20.07
N GLU A 182 -10.29 -8.52 -21.03
CA GLU A 182 -10.65 -8.48 -22.47
C GLU A 182 -11.55 -9.66 -22.87
#